data_AF-A0A137P5E6-F1
#
_entry.id   AF-A0A137P5E6-F1
#
_cell.length_a   1.000
_cell.length_b   1.000
_cell.length_c   1.000
_cell.angle_alpha   90.00
_cell.angle_beta   90.00
_cell.angle_gamma   90.00
#
_symmetry.space_group_name_H-M   'P 1'
#
loop_
_entity.id
_entity.type
_entity.pdbx_description
1 polymer ?
#
loop_
_entity_poly.entity_id
_entity_poly.type
_entity_poly.pdbx_seq_one_letter_code
_entity_poly.pdbx_strand_id
1 'polypeptide(L)'
;MNNFSNFEHFTSYIISSNQINLPYFMFISSVEILSIPKFQSLVESKSNELPIQTPVSRTIPPTPIARPLQVLYQRAFWDDLIQIYFKEFHIICPVFSIKSFDPRTASKFLLSAVYFAGFRLKQDQPNELVNYMNIYARYNIKNAIKSTSVANIQALILFSYFLDRSFDFNLFTVCKSHATRMGYQLGLHIDNKKLSLIDRYDRKLLFAKIRSMNIGLSRFESCIPNYITEFGEFSLKSFDSELQLPDKDTIFNSYTKEEKHVYSICSTEATKLNDKCMYLIWHTSFNSIEKKVFKSKWTSIVRDIGEYFANCIEKFNQLLIEYTQYKSEISMFEYHMRNSYHEIMLEMYGILNREQKGLTPQETFQYLNHCQELLNSILNYPKFDPFSSFFTYLIGYNYLNIYPKCDEIQKQAILTNLNLIINLNSENFTLSNSTNYLILKTGLKLILS
;
A
#
# COMPACT_ATOMS: atom_id res chain seq x y z
N MET A 1 -27.45 1.18 1.90
CA MET A 1 -26.97 -0.21 1.90
C MET A 1 -27.88 -1.21 2.65
N ASN A 2 -29.07 -0.83 3.16
CA ASN A 2 -29.86 -1.73 4.03
C ASN A 2 -30.75 -2.77 3.31
N ASN A 3 -30.84 -2.73 1.97
CA ASN A 3 -31.86 -3.47 1.21
C ASN A 3 -31.37 -4.74 0.48
N PHE A 4 -30.15 -5.23 0.76
CA PHE A 4 -29.72 -6.51 0.17
C PHE A 4 -30.54 -7.67 0.73
N SER A 5 -31.06 -8.51 -0.15
CA SER A 5 -31.91 -9.66 0.15
C SER A 5 -31.11 -10.89 0.58
N ASN A 6 -29.89 -11.05 0.04
CA ASN A 6 -28.95 -12.12 0.36
C ASN A 6 -27.51 -11.68 0.02
N PHE A 7 -26.55 -12.57 0.28
CA PHE A 7 -25.14 -12.29 0.05
C PHE A 7 -24.78 -12.23 -1.44
N GLU A 8 -25.51 -12.95 -2.29
CA GLU A 8 -25.38 -12.95 -3.74
C GLU A 8 -25.74 -11.57 -4.33
N HIS A 9 -26.86 -10.99 -3.89
CA HIS A 9 -27.28 -9.64 -4.29
C HIS A 9 -26.27 -8.58 -3.81
N PHE A 10 -25.77 -8.70 -2.58
CA PHE A 10 -24.70 -7.84 -2.10
C PHE A 10 -23.44 -7.96 -2.97
N THR A 11 -22.98 -9.17 -3.23
CA THR A 11 -21.80 -9.47 -4.05
C THR A 11 -21.93 -8.91 -5.46
N SER A 12 -23.08 -9.13 -6.12
CA SER A 12 -23.37 -8.59 -7.45
C SER A 12 -23.32 -7.05 -7.46
N TYR A 13 -23.82 -6.39 -6.42
CA TYR A 13 -23.72 -4.94 -6.31
C TYR A 13 -22.27 -4.46 -6.18
N ILE A 14 -21.44 -5.12 -5.36
CA ILE A 14 -20.02 -4.78 -5.23
C ILE A 14 -19.29 -4.91 -6.57
N ILE A 15 -19.50 -6.03 -7.26
CA ILE A 15 -18.74 -6.38 -8.47
C ILE A 15 -19.24 -5.63 -9.70
N SER A 16 -20.55 -5.56 -9.91
CA SER A 16 -21.12 -5.20 -11.22
C SER A 16 -21.61 -3.75 -11.31
N SER A 17 -21.83 -3.06 -10.18
CA SER A 17 -22.44 -1.73 -10.21
C SER A 17 -21.55 -0.65 -10.84
N ASN A 18 -20.23 -0.82 -10.80
CA ASN A 18 -19.23 0.23 -11.05
C ASN A 18 -19.40 1.49 -10.17
N GLN A 19 -20.29 1.45 -9.16
CA GLN A 19 -20.55 2.54 -8.22
C GLN A 19 -19.66 2.45 -6.98
N ILE A 20 -18.95 1.33 -6.83
CA ILE A 20 -18.05 1.11 -5.71
C ILE A 20 -16.63 1.07 -6.24
N ASN A 21 -15.77 1.86 -5.61
CA ASN A 21 -14.34 1.72 -5.79
C ASN A 21 -13.86 0.44 -5.06
N LEU A 22 -13.29 -0.51 -5.81
CA LEU A 22 -12.91 -1.82 -5.28
C LEU A 22 -11.81 -1.73 -4.19
N PRO A 23 -10.69 -1.01 -4.40
CA PRO A 23 -9.74 -0.72 -3.32
C PRO A 23 -10.39 -0.15 -2.05
N TYR A 24 -11.32 0.81 -2.17
CA TYR A 24 -12.03 1.37 -1.01
C TYR A 24 -12.74 0.31 -0.20
N PHE A 25 -13.49 -0.51 -0.93
CA PHE A 25 -14.36 -1.50 -0.34
C PHE A 25 -13.54 -2.52 0.44
N MET A 26 -12.43 -2.95 -0.15
CA MET A 26 -11.54 -3.93 0.47
C MET A 26 -10.92 -3.41 1.77
N PHE A 27 -10.49 -2.15 1.80
CA PHE A 27 -9.86 -1.56 2.98
C PHE A 27 -10.87 -1.12 4.02
N ILE A 28 -11.74 -0.17 3.68
CA ILE A 28 -12.49 0.61 4.65
C ILE A 28 -13.90 0.06 4.80
N SER A 29 -14.62 -0.10 3.68
CA SER A 29 -16.02 -0.48 3.76
C SER A 29 -16.20 -1.88 4.30
N SER A 30 -15.29 -2.82 4.03
CA SER A 30 -15.42 -4.20 4.53
C SER A 30 -15.58 -4.24 6.05
N VAL A 31 -14.83 -3.44 6.79
CA VAL A 31 -14.89 -3.42 8.26
C VAL A 31 -16.05 -2.61 8.79
N GLU A 32 -16.32 -1.45 8.20
CA GLU A 32 -17.49 -0.66 8.58
C GLU A 32 -18.79 -1.44 8.31
N ILE A 33 -18.88 -2.12 7.16
CA ILE A 33 -20.00 -2.99 6.80
C ILE A 33 -20.10 -4.16 7.78
N LEU A 34 -18.98 -4.78 8.14
CA LEU A 34 -18.94 -5.82 9.17
C LEU A 34 -19.28 -5.31 10.58
N SER A 35 -19.34 -4.00 10.84
CA SER A 35 -19.87 -3.48 12.10
C SER A 35 -21.41 -3.47 12.14
N ILE A 36 -22.06 -3.63 10.99
CA ILE A 36 -23.52 -3.65 10.85
C ILE A 36 -24.03 -5.09 11.06
N PRO A 37 -24.90 -5.37 12.06
CA PRO A 37 -25.31 -6.73 12.43
C PRO A 37 -25.89 -7.56 11.27
N LYS A 38 -26.63 -6.93 10.35
CA LYS A 38 -27.20 -7.62 9.18
C LYS A 38 -26.11 -8.23 8.29
N PHE A 39 -25.00 -7.52 8.07
CA PHE A 39 -23.91 -8.00 7.24
C PHE A 39 -23.03 -9.03 7.98
N GLN A 40 -22.87 -8.89 9.29
CA GLN A 40 -22.28 -9.95 10.12
C GLN A 40 -23.04 -11.25 9.94
N SER A 41 -24.37 -11.21 10.08
CA SER A 41 -25.24 -12.37 9.88
C SER A 41 -25.11 -12.97 8.47
N LEU A 42 -25.01 -12.14 7.43
CA LEU A 42 -24.77 -12.63 6.06
C LEU A 42 -23.44 -13.37 5.94
N VAL A 43 -22.36 -12.84 6.51
CA VAL A 43 -21.03 -13.47 6.48
C VAL A 43 -20.99 -14.75 7.32
N GLU A 44 -21.58 -14.72 8.53
CA GLU A 44 -21.70 -15.87 9.43
C GLU A 44 -22.51 -17.01 8.79
N SER A 45 -23.56 -16.69 8.03
CA SER A 45 -24.37 -17.68 7.31
C SER A 45 -23.59 -18.45 6.24
N LYS A 46 -22.42 -17.94 5.84
CA LYS A 46 -21.50 -18.54 4.87
C LYS A 46 -20.18 -18.99 5.51
N SER A 47 -20.09 -19.05 6.85
CA SER A 47 -18.86 -19.42 7.56
C SER A 47 -18.32 -20.80 7.20
N ASN A 48 -19.19 -21.75 6.84
CA ASN A 48 -18.83 -23.08 6.32
C ASN A 48 -18.12 -23.04 4.95
N GLU A 49 -18.16 -21.92 4.24
CA GLU A 49 -17.49 -21.73 2.96
C GLU A 49 -16.06 -21.17 3.10
N LEU A 50 -15.69 -20.74 4.30
CA LEU A 50 -14.37 -20.17 4.60
C LEU A 50 -13.30 -21.26 4.71
N PRO A 51 -12.07 -20.98 4.25
CA PRO A 51 -10.93 -21.87 4.46
C PRO A 51 -10.59 -22.01 5.94
N ILE A 52 -9.85 -23.06 6.27
CA ILE A 52 -9.20 -23.17 7.58
C ILE A 52 -8.20 -22.02 7.69
N GLN A 53 -8.22 -21.31 8.81
CA GLN A 53 -7.25 -20.25 9.06
C GLN A 53 -5.84 -20.82 9.03
N THR A 54 -5.02 -20.30 8.13
CA THR A 54 -3.61 -20.67 8.07
C THR A 54 -2.95 -20.18 9.36
N PRO A 55 -2.29 -21.06 10.13
CA PRO A 55 -1.49 -20.61 11.26
C PRO A 55 -0.49 -19.61 10.69
N VAL A 56 -0.38 -18.41 11.29
CA VAL A 56 0.67 -17.47 10.92
C VAL A 56 1.98 -18.23 11.03
N SER A 57 2.61 -18.50 9.88
CA SER A 57 3.68 -19.48 9.76
C SER A 57 4.76 -19.21 10.80
N ARG A 58 4.86 -20.12 11.78
CA ARG A 58 5.95 -20.13 12.75
C ARG A 58 7.12 -20.86 12.10
N THR A 59 7.76 -20.23 11.12
CA THR A 59 9.01 -20.72 10.52
C THR A 59 10.17 -20.73 11.51
N ILE A 60 10.01 -20.07 12.66
CA ILE A 60 10.97 -20.11 13.76
C ILE A 60 10.27 -20.80 14.94
N PRO A 61 10.81 -21.94 15.45
CA PRO A 61 10.31 -22.51 16.69
C PRO A 61 10.41 -21.43 17.78
N PRO A 62 9.35 -21.23 18.60
CA PRO A 62 9.37 -20.22 19.64
C PRO A 62 10.60 -20.46 20.50
N THR A 63 11.49 -19.47 20.57
CA THR A 63 12.57 -19.51 21.54
C THR A 63 11.89 -19.67 22.89
N PRO A 64 12.28 -20.64 23.74
CA PRO A 64 11.62 -20.86 25.02
C PRO A 64 11.87 -19.66 25.93
N ILE A 65 11.05 -18.64 25.79
CA ILE A 65 10.99 -17.48 26.66
C ILE A 65 9.86 -17.80 27.63
N ALA A 66 10.19 -17.89 28.92
CA ALA A 66 9.21 -18.24 29.95
C ALA A 66 8.01 -17.27 29.98
N ARG A 67 8.18 -16.02 29.49
CA ARG A 67 7.11 -15.02 29.29
C ARG A 67 7.41 -14.10 28.10
N PRO A 68 6.53 -14.01 27.07
CA PRO A 68 6.77 -13.19 25.87
C PRO A 68 7.21 -11.75 26.12
N LEU A 69 6.69 -11.10 27.17
CA LEU A 69 7.04 -9.71 27.49
C LEU A 69 8.49 -9.51 27.97
N GLN A 70 9.22 -10.59 28.33
CA GLN A 70 10.62 -10.47 28.76
C GLN A 70 11.54 -9.97 27.64
N VAL A 71 11.17 -10.15 26.37
CA VAL A 71 11.95 -9.65 25.22
C VAL A 71 12.04 -8.12 25.20
N LEU A 72 11.07 -7.42 25.82
CA LEU A 72 11.04 -5.96 25.86
C LEU A 72 12.23 -5.36 26.64
N TYR A 73 12.84 -6.15 27.54
CA TYR A 73 14.03 -5.76 28.29
C TYR A 73 15.33 -6.00 27.51
N GLN A 74 15.26 -6.68 26.36
CA GLN A 74 16.42 -7.01 25.56
C GLN A 74 16.65 -5.92 24.51
N ARG A 75 17.84 -5.32 24.49
CA ARG A 75 18.21 -4.33 23.47
C ARG A 75 18.12 -4.92 22.05
N ALA A 76 18.58 -6.16 21.89
CA ALA A 76 18.55 -6.88 20.62
C ALA A 76 17.14 -6.92 20.00
N PHE A 77 16.09 -7.10 20.82
CA PHE A 77 14.72 -7.08 20.34
C PHE A 77 14.40 -5.77 19.61
N TRP A 78 14.73 -4.62 20.21
CA TRP A 78 14.44 -3.31 19.61
C TRP A 78 15.31 -3.00 18.39
N ASP A 79 16.58 -3.40 18.44
CA ASP A 79 17.51 -3.26 17.30
C ASP A 79 17.02 -4.11 16.10
N ASP A 80 16.52 -5.32 16.34
CA ASP A 80 15.92 -6.19 15.31
C ASP A 80 14.68 -5.54 14.67
N LEU A 81 13.82 -4.87 15.47
CA LEU A 81 12.64 -4.18 14.92
C LEU A 81 13.03 -3.04 13.98
N ILE A 82 14.10 -2.30 14.29
CA ILE A 82 14.62 -1.25 13.40
C ILE A 82 15.12 -1.87 12.09
N GLN A 83 15.88 -2.96 12.17
CA GLN A 83 16.37 -3.66 10.97
C GLN A 83 15.23 -4.16 10.09
N ILE A 84 14.21 -4.78 10.68
CA ILE A 84 13.01 -5.23 9.95
C ILE A 84 12.31 -4.06 9.26
N TYR A 85 12.13 -2.91 9.95
CA TYR A 85 11.51 -1.73 9.34
C TYR A 85 12.26 -1.28 8.08
N PHE A 86 13.58 -1.16 8.15
CA PHE A 86 14.36 -0.67 7.01
C PHE A 86 14.44 -1.65 5.85
N LYS A 87 14.50 -2.95 6.17
CA LYS A 87 14.56 -4.02 5.18
C LYS A 87 13.23 -4.26 4.47
N GLU A 88 12.13 -4.21 5.22
CA GLU A 88 10.83 -4.68 4.71
C GLU A 88 9.85 -3.53 4.39
N PHE A 89 10.00 -2.34 4.98
CA PHE A 89 9.02 -1.25 4.82
C PHE A 89 9.58 0.07 4.31
N HIS A 90 10.74 0.51 4.77
CA HIS A 90 11.33 1.78 4.30
C HIS A 90 11.55 1.77 2.78
N ILE A 91 11.87 0.61 2.19
CA ILE A 91 11.98 0.41 0.75
C ILE A 91 10.67 0.72 -0.02
N ILE A 92 9.53 0.49 0.62
CA ILE A 92 8.18 0.68 0.03
C ILE A 92 7.72 2.11 0.28
N CYS A 93 7.93 2.59 1.50
CA CYS A 93 7.42 3.87 1.95
C CYS A 93 8.45 4.63 2.81
N PRO A 94 9.46 5.24 2.17
CA PRO A 94 10.40 6.08 2.89
C PRO A 94 9.69 7.37 3.29
N VAL A 95 9.63 7.66 4.60
CA VAL A 95 9.07 8.92 5.15
C VAL A 95 10.16 9.93 5.52
N PHE A 96 11.42 9.51 5.44
CA PHE A 96 12.63 10.28 5.66
C PHE A 96 13.79 9.65 4.86
N SER A 97 14.83 10.43 4.60
CA SER A 97 16.10 9.96 4.09
C SER A 97 16.82 9.09 5.11
N ILE A 98 17.54 8.07 4.66
CA ILE A 98 18.32 7.23 5.58
C ILE A 98 19.36 8.05 6.36
N LYS A 99 19.98 9.05 5.72
CA LYS A 99 20.97 9.93 6.36
C LYS A 99 20.42 10.74 7.54
N SER A 100 19.12 11.01 7.56
CA SER A 100 18.48 11.79 8.62
C SER A 100 18.11 10.98 9.87
N PHE A 101 18.18 9.64 9.80
CA PHE A 101 17.75 8.77 10.89
C PHE A 101 18.94 8.18 11.67
N ASP A 102 19.11 8.64 12.91
CA ASP A 102 19.98 8.00 13.91
C ASP A 102 19.10 7.55 15.10
N PRO A 103 19.00 6.24 15.41
CA PRO A 103 18.15 5.76 16.49
C PRO A 103 18.55 6.31 17.88
N ARG A 104 19.78 6.83 18.04
CA ARG A 104 20.25 7.44 19.31
C ARG A 104 19.72 8.84 19.52
N THR A 105 19.40 9.55 18.43
CA THR A 105 18.96 10.97 18.47
C THR A 105 17.54 11.17 17.92
N ALA A 106 16.97 10.15 17.29
CA ALA A 106 15.61 10.14 16.79
C ALA A 106 14.63 10.52 17.90
N SER A 107 13.58 11.27 17.53
CA SER A 107 12.54 11.61 18.49
C SER A 107 11.90 10.34 19.04
N LYS A 108 11.54 10.34 20.32
CA LYS A 108 10.87 9.19 20.96
C LYS A 108 9.66 8.69 20.16
N PHE A 109 8.89 9.60 19.55
CA PHE A 109 7.70 9.25 18.79
C PHE A 109 8.04 8.62 17.45
N LEU A 110 9.06 9.13 16.75
CA LEU A 110 9.53 8.55 15.50
C LEU A 110 10.10 7.15 15.72
N LEU A 111 10.95 7.00 16.73
CA LEU A 111 11.55 5.72 17.09
C LEU A 111 10.48 4.70 17.51
N SER A 112 9.48 5.14 18.29
CA SER A 112 8.31 4.31 18.64
C SER A 112 7.53 3.85 17.41
N ALA A 113 7.36 4.70 16.40
CA ALA A 113 6.66 4.35 15.17
C ALA A 113 7.47 3.34 14.33
N VAL A 114 8.79 3.51 14.25
CA VAL A 114 9.70 2.56 13.61
C VAL A 114 9.65 1.19 14.30
N TYR A 115 9.69 1.16 15.64
CA TYR A 115 9.53 -0.09 16.39
C TYR A 115 8.18 -0.75 16.13
N PHE A 116 7.09 0.02 16.14
CA PHE A 116 5.77 -0.53 15.87
C PHE A 116 5.69 -1.10 14.45
N ALA A 117 6.20 -0.38 13.45
CA ALA A 117 6.26 -0.83 12.07
C ALA A 117 7.04 -2.15 11.92
N GLY A 118 8.26 -2.21 12.46
CA GLY A 118 9.07 -3.42 12.48
C GLY A 118 8.38 -4.59 13.18
N PHE A 119 7.70 -4.32 14.30
CA PHE A 119 6.95 -5.35 15.03
C PHE A 119 5.82 -5.91 14.17
N ARG A 120 5.06 -5.06 13.49
CA ARG A 120 3.94 -5.47 12.63
C ARG A 120 4.34 -6.33 11.44
N LEU A 121 5.61 -6.27 11.04
CA LEU A 121 6.18 -7.07 9.94
C LEU A 121 6.88 -8.35 10.43
N LYS A 122 7.09 -8.49 11.75
CA LYS A 122 7.65 -9.69 12.35
C LYS A 122 6.65 -10.85 12.24
N GLN A 123 7.14 -12.04 11.89
CA GLN A 123 6.30 -13.25 11.75
C GLN A 123 5.79 -13.78 13.10
N ASP A 124 6.65 -13.78 14.14
CA ASP A 124 6.27 -14.21 15.49
C ASP A 124 5.78 -13.02 16.33
N GLN A 125 4.48 -13.05 16.64
CA GLN A 125 3.78 -12.02 17.39
C GLN A 125 2.87 -12.65 18.47
N PRO A 126 3.42 -13.03 19.63
CA PRO A 126 2.61 -13.53 20.74
C PRO A 126 1.54 -12.51 21.15
N ASN A 127 0.32 -12.97 21.44
CA ASN A 127 -0.83 -12.09 21.74
C ASN A 127 -0.53 -11.05 22.85
N GLU A 128 0.21 -11.44 23.89
CA GLU A 128 0.64 -10.52 24.96
C GLU A 128 1.48 -9.35 24.41
N LEU A 129 2.41 -9.65 23.50
CA LEU A 129 3.30 -8.68 22.90
C LEU A 129 2.54 -7.80 21.88
N VAL A 130 1.59 -8.37 21.14
CA VAL A 130 0.68 -7.62 20.26
C VAL A 130 -0.12 -6.60 21.07
N ASN A 131 -0.72 -7.04 22.18
CA ASN A 131 -1.48 -6.17 23.07
C ASN A 131 -0.60 -5.04 23.64
N TYR A 132 0.60 -5.37 24.10
CA TYR A 132 1.55 -4.36 24.58
C TYR A 132 1.89 -3.34 23.49
N MET A 133 2.28 -3.79 22.28
CA MET A 133 2.69 -2.90 21.19
C MET A 133 1.54 -2.02 20.68
N ASN A 134 0.30 -2.53 20.70
CA ASN A 134 -0.89 -1.73 20.38
C ASN A 134 -1.13 -0.63 21.42
N ILE A 135 -1.01 -0.92 22.72
CA ILE A 135 -1.14 0.08 23.79
C ILE A 135 -0.02 1.11 23.68
N TYR A 136 1.22 0.65 23.46
CA TYR A 136 2.40 1.50 23.27
C TYR A 136 2.22 2.45 22.08
N ALA A 137 1.73 1.96 20.93
CA ALA A 137 1.43 2.78 19.76
C ALA A 137 0.36 3.85 20.06
N ARG A 138 -0.78 3.46 20.65
CA ARG A 138 -1.85 4.41 21.01
C ARG A 138 -1.36 5.51 21.95
N TYR A 139 -0.56 5.17 22.95
CA TYR A 139 0.04 6.14 23.86
C TYR A 139 0.96 7.13 23.13
N ASN A 140 1.83 6.63 22.24
CA ASN A 140 2.75 7.50 21.50
C ASN A 140 2.02 8.37 20.47
N ILE A 141 0.99 7.86 19.78
CA ILE A 141 0.13 8.66 18.89
C ILE A 141 -0.52 9.81 19.65
N LYS A 142 -1.15 9.52 20.81
CA LYS A 142 -1.80 10.54 21.64
C LYS A 142 -0.86 11.67 22.07
N ASN A 143 0.43 11.38 22.20
CA ASN A 143 1.42 12.39 22.57
C ASN A 143 2.03 13.09 21.36
N ALA A 144 2.24 12.38 20.25
CA ALA A 144 2.74 12.95 19.00
C ALA A 144 1.78 14.02 18.45
N ILE A 145 0.46 13.83 18.56
CA ILE A 145 -0.53 14.81 18.08
C ILE A 145 -0.55 16.14 18.86
N LYS A 146 0.10 16.21 20.04
CA LYS A 146 0.08 17.40 20.91
C LYS A 146 1.09 18.47 20.54
N SER A 147 2.09 18.15 19.72
CA SER A 147 3.11 19.10 19.30
C SER A 147 3.43 18.96 17.82
N THR A 148 3.70 20.07 17.16
CA THR A 148 3.99 20.12 15.72
C THR A 148 5.49 20.01 15.49
N SER A 149 5.94 18.91 14.87
CA SER A 149 7.32 18.72 14.44
C SER A 149 7.39 17.78 13.23
N VAL A 150 8.47 17.85 12.44
CA VAL A 150 8.69 16.94 11.30
C VAL A 150 8.70 15.48 11.76
N ALA A 151 9.37 15.19 12.87
CA ALA A 151 9.43 13.84 13.43
C ALA A 151 8.06 13.31 13.90
N ASN A 152 7.18 14.18 14.41
CA ASN A 152 5.83 13.77 14.78
C ASN A 152 4.98 13.45 13.55
N ILE A 153 5.11 14.23 12.47
CA ILE A 153 4.43 13.95 11.20
C ILE A 153 4.91 12.60 10.64
N GLN A 154 6.22 12.36 10.61
CA GLN A 154 6.79 11.07 10.18
C GLN A 154 6.23 9.92 11.02
N ALA A 155 6.20 10.06 12.35
CA ALA A 155 5.64 9.06 13.25
C ALA A 155 4.16 8.78 12.96
N LEU A 156 3.34 9.83 12.81
CA LEU A 156 1.90 9.69 12.54
C LEU A 156 1.64 9.02 11.18
N ILE A 157 2.44 9.32 10.15
CA ILE A 157 2.34 8.66 8.86
C ILE A 157 2.69 7.17 8.99
N LEU A 158 3.80 6.84 9.66
CA LEU A 158 4.16 5.43 9.89
C LEU A 158 3.07 4.68 10.65
N PHE A 159 2.57 5.24 11.75
CA PHE A 159 1.44 4.63 12.48
C PHE A 159 0.23 4.44 11.57
N SER A 160 -0.14 5.44 10.77
CA SER A 160 -1.29 5.36 9.87
C SER A 160 -1.21 4.16 8.91
N TYR A 161 -0.04 3.90 8.30
CA TYR A 161 0.12 2.77 7.37
C TYR A 161 -0.23 1.42 8.00
N PHE A 162 0.11 1.20 9.28
CA PHE A 162 -0.16 -0.07 9.95
C PHE A 162 -1.52 -0.12 10.65
N LEU A 163 -2.09 1.03 11.01
CA LEU A 163 -3.45 1.11 11.55
C LEU A 163 -4.51 0.84 10.49
N ASP A 164 -4.29 1.31 9.26
CA ASP A 164 -5.11 0.97 8.09
C ASP A 164 -5.24 -0.55 7.92
N ARG A 165 -4.12 -1.27 8.05
CA ARG A 165 -4.07 -2.75 7.95
C ARG A 165 -4.61 -3.48 9.17
N SER A 166 -4.64 -2.81 10.32
CA SER A 166 -5.22 -3.36 11.56
C SER A 166 -6.70 -3.02 11.69
N PHE A 167 -7.27 -2.35 10.69
CA PHE A 167 -8.66 -1.93 10.63
C PHE A 167 -9.09 -0.99 11.77
N ASP A 168 -8.15 -0.22 12.35
CA ASP A 168 -8.48 0.86 13.28
C ASP A 168 -8.62 2.19 12.52
N PHE A 169 -9.69 2.29 11.73
CA PHE A 169 -9.95 3.42 10.83
C PHE A 169 -10.12 4.76 11.56
N ASN A 170 -10.64 4.71 12.79
CA ASN A 170 -10.78 5.90 13.63
C ASN A 170 -9.40 6.47 13.95
N LEU A 171 -8.49 5.65 14.47
CA LEU A 171 -7.16 6.11 14.82
C LEU A 171 -6.32 6.44 13.58
N PHE A 172 -6.49 5.68 12.51
CA PHE A 172 -5.94 6.01 11.19
C PHE A 172 -6.34 7.44 10.77
N THR A 173 -7.62 7.79 10.84
CA THR A 173 -8.16 9.09 10.42
C THR A 173 -7.63 10.22 11.30
N VAL A 174 -7.47 9.97 12.60
CA VAL A 174 -6.82 10.89 13.53
C VAL A 174 -5.37 11.13 13.11
N CYS A 175 -4.57 10.09 12.88
CA CYS A 175 -3.19 10.22 12.43
C CYS A 175 -3.10 11.01 11.13
N LYS A 176 -3.93 10.66 10.13
CA LYS A 176 -3.99 11.33 8.83
C LYS A 176 -4.27 12.82 8.97
N SER A 177 -5.37 13.17 9.64
CA SER A 177 -5.80 14.58 9.78
C SER A 177 -4.78 15.43 10.52
N HIS A 178 -4.18 14.91 11.60
CA HIS A 178 -3.15 15.63 12.35
C HIS A 178 -1.85 15.77 11.57
N ALA A 179 -1.37 14.71 10.90
CA ALA A 179 -0.17 14.77 10.07
C ALA A 179 -0.32 15.81 8.95
N THR A 180 -1.49 15.88 8.30
CA THR A 180 -1.77 16.90 7.29
C THR A 180 -1.75 18.31 7.87
N ARG A 181 -2.49 18.56 8.95
CA ARG A 181 -2.54 19.89 9.59
C ARG A 181 -1.16 20.36 10.03
N MET A 182 -0.38 19.48 10.65
CA MET A 182 1.00 19.75 11.04
C MET A 182 1.90 20.03 9.82
N GLY A 183 1.71 19.26 8.73
CA GLY A 183 2.44 19.48 7.49
C GLY A 183 2.19 20.85 6.87
N TYR A 184 0.94 21.31 6.87
CA TYR A 184 0.59 22.67 6.48
C TYR A 184 1.15 23.72 7.42
N GLN A 185 1.01 23.52 8.74
CA GLN A 185 1.52 24.46 9.74
C GLN A 185 3.04 24.65 9.65
N LEU A 186 3.79 23.59 9.32
CA LEU A 186 5.23 23.68 9.12
C LEU A 186 5.63 24.19 7.74
N GLY A 187 4.68 24.37 6.81
CA GLY A 187 4.98 24.78 5.43
C GLY A 187 5.67 23.68 4.61
N LEU A 188 5.34 22.40 4.80
CA LEU A 188 5.94 21.29 4.02
C LEU A 188 5.61 21.36 2.53
N HIS A 189 4.50 22.00 2.17
CA HIS A 189 4.06 22.23 0.79
C HIS A 189 4.86 23.32 0.06
N ILE A 190 5.67 24.12 0.79
CA ILE A 190 6.44 25.24 0.26
C ILE A 190 7.90 24.81 0.04
N ASP A 191 8.45 25.07 -1.15
CA ASP A 191 9.89 24.91 -1.40
C ASP A 191 10.69 26.03 -0.72
N ASN A 192 11.16 25.77 0.50
CA ASN A 192 12.00 26.70 1.24
C ASN A 192 13.49 26.48 0.94
N LYS A 193 14.03 27.28 0.01
CA LYS A 193 15.44 27.24 -0.40
C LYS A 193 16.44 27.62 0.72
N LYS A 194 15.99 28.15 1.87
CA LYS A 194 16.85 28.49 3.01
C LYS A 194 17.20 27.28 3.88
N LEU A 195 16.49 26.16 3.73
CA LEU A 195 16.76 24.94 4.48
C LEU A 195 17.95 24.18 3.88
N SER A 196 18.58 23.34 4.69
CA SER A 196 19.65 22.45 4.22
C SER A 196 19.13 21.50 3.13
N LEU A 197 20.04 20.96 2.32
CA LEU A 197 19.64 20.06 1.23
C LEU A 197 18.89 18.83 1.75
N ILE A 198 19.35 18.24 2.86
CA ILE A 198 18.71 17.08 3.47
C ILE A 198 17.33 17.43 4.06
N ASP A 199 17.19 18.58 4.72
CA ASP A 199 15.90 19.02 5.25
C ASP A 199 14.89 19.28 4.14
N ARG A 200 15.32 19.88 3.02
CA ARG A 200 14.47 20.10 1.86
C ARG A 200 13.99 18.78 1.27
N TYR A 201 14.90 17.81 1.13
CA TYR A 201 14.59 16.48 0.64
C TYR A 201 13.58 15.78 1.56
N ASP A 202 13.83 15.72 2.86
CA ASP A 202 12.97 15.05 3.83
C ASP A 202 11.58 15.68 3.89
N ARG A 203 11.50 17.01 3.87
CA ARG A 203 10.21 17.71 3.86
C ARG A 203 9.42 17.42 2.59
N LYS A 204 10.08 17.35 1.45
CA LYS A 204 9.43 17.04 0.17
C LYS A 204 8.95 15.59 0.13
N LEU A 205 9.81 14.66 0.55
CA LEU A 205 9.45 13.26 0.70
C LEU A 205 8.26 13.09 1.64
N LEU A 206 8.29 13.77 2.78
CA LEU A 206 7.23 13.72 3.77
C LEU A 206 5.92 14.29 3.23
N PHE A 207 5.96 15.42 2.53
CA PHE A 207 4.78 15.99 1.91
C PHE A 207 4.21 15.10 0.80
N ALA A 208 5.06 14.44 0.01
CA ALA A 208 4.63 13.41 -0.93
C ALA A 208 3.84 12.29 -0.22
N LYS A 209 4.31 11.81 0.95
CA LYS A 209 3.59 10.81 1.74
C LYS A 209 2.27 11.35 2.33
N ILE A 210 2.23 12.60 2.76
CA ILE A 210 0.98 13.26 3.19
C ILE A 210 -0.03 13.27 2.04
N ARG A 211 0.40 13.63 0.82
CA ARG A 211 -0.45 13.57 -0.38
C ARG A 211 -0.93 12.14 -0.62
N SER A 212 -0.03 11.17 -0.71
CA SER A 212 -0.36 9.76 -0.95
C SER A 212 -1.35 9.21 0.07
N MET A 213 -1.19 9.51 1.36
CA MET A 213 -2.09 9.07 2.43
C MET A 213 -3.48 9.74 2.34
N ASN A 214 -3.54 11.02 2.00
CA ASN A 214 -4.82 11.72 1.85
C ASN A 214 -5.57 11.24 0.64
N ILE A 215 -4.87 11.13 -0.48
CA ILE A 215 -5.39 10.67 -1.74
C ILE A 215 -5.81 9.20 -1.63
N GLY A 216 -4.96 8.33 -1.07
CA GLY A 216 -5.19 6.89 -0.89
C GLY A 216 -6.59 6.52 -0.42
N LEU A 217 -7.15 7.29 0.51
CA LEU A 217 -8.45 7.01 1.11
C LEU A 217 -9.54 8.04 0.81
N SER A 218 -9.18 9.25 0.36
CA SER A 218 -10.17 10.19 -0.21
C SER A 218 -10.46 9.94 -1.69
N ARG A 219 -9.72 9.02 -2.32
CA ARG A 219 -9.93 8.35 -3.62
C ARG A 219 -11.38 7.88 -3.87
N PHE A 220 -12.17 7.81 -2.80
CA PHE A 220 -13.41 7.06 -2.73
C PHE A 220 -14.59 7.99 -2.49
N GLU A 221 -14.92 8.73 -3.56
CA GLU A 221 -16.20 9.45 -3.74
C GLU A 221 -16.75 10.11 -2.46
N SER A 222 -15.99 11.06 -1.91
CA SER A 222 -16.40 11.92 -0.78
C SER A 222 -16.61 11.24 0.58
N CYS A 223 -16.46 9.92 0.70
CA CYS A 223 -16.69 9.21 1.96
C CYS A 223 -15.69 9.58 3.06
N ILE A 224 -14.49 10.03 2.67
CA ILE A 224 -13.48 10.49 3.61
C ILE A 224 -13.00 11.88 3.20
N PRO A 225 -12.96 12.84 4.14
CA PRO A 225 -12.45 14.18 3.86
C PRO A 225 -11.01 14.11 3.32
N ASN A 226 -10.81 14.79 2.19
CA ASN A 226 -9.50 15.17 1.71
C ASN A 226 -9.07 16.44 2.45
N TYR A 227 -7.97 16.35 3.19
CA TYR A 227 -7.44 17.49 3.96
C TYR A 227 -6.37 18.30 3.21
N ILE A 228 -6.09 17.94 1.95
CA ILE A 228 -5.14 18.65 1.09
C ILE A 228 -5.84 19.87 0.47
N THR A 229 -5.30 21.07 0.71
CA THR A 229 -5.75 22.32 0.09
C THR A 229 -4.92 22.71 -1.13
N GLU A 230 -3.69 22.21 -1.22
CA GLU A 230 -2.78 22.46 -2.34
C GLU A 230 -1.84 21.27 -2.56
N PHE A 231 -1.48 21.03 -3.82
CA PHE A 231 -0.62 19.91 -4.18
C PHE A 231 0.88 20.25 -4.15
N GLY A 232 1.25 21.53 -4.03
CA GLY A 232 2.64 21.98 -4.09
C GLY A 232 3.29 21.76 -5.46
N GLU A 233 4.55 22.18 -5.61
CA GLU A 233 5.30 22.02 -6.86
C GLU A 233 5.79 20.57 -7.05
N PHE A 234 5.49 20.00 -8.22
CA PHE A 234 6.05 18.71 -8.62
C PHE A 234 7.40 18.88 -9.29
N SER A 235 8.42 18.20 -8.75
CA SER A 235 9.73 18.11 -9.40
C SER A 235 10.45 16.86 -8.96
N LEU A 236 10.72 15.98 -9.93
CA LEU A 236 11.50 14.75 -9.73
C LEU A 236 12.98 15.02 -9.43
N LYS A 237 13.50 16.17 -9.85
CA LYS A 237 14.90 16.57 -9.64
C LYS A 237 15.25 16.75 -8.16
N SER A 238 14.24 16.93 -7.31
CA SER A 238 14.44 17.05 -5.87
C SER A 238 14.68 15.72 -5.18
N PHE A 239 14.46 14.59 -5.85
CA PHE A 239 14.74 13.27 -5.30
C PHE A 239 16.12 12.80 -5.80
N ASP A 240 17.14 13.09 -5.00
CA ASP A 240 18.53 12.71 -5.26
C ASP A 240 18.87 11.42 -4.50
N SER A 241 19.42 10.44 -5.22
CA SER A 241 19.87 9.17 -4.64
C SER A 241 20.98 9.38 -3.63
N GLU A 242 21.85 10.39 -3.81
CA GLU A 242 22.90 10.69 -2.84
C GLU A 242 22.35 11.05 -1.46
N LEU A 243 21.11 11.53 -1.36
CA LEU A 243 20.46 11.81 -0.07
C LEU A 243 19.88 10.55 0.59
N GLN A 244 19.69 9.47 -0.16
CA GLN A 244 19.34 8.15 0.35
C GLN A 244 20.53 7.22 0.56
N LEU A 245 21.75 7.62 0.19
CA LEU A 245 22.96 6.79 0.35
C LEU A 245 23.32 6.67 1.85
N PRO A 246 23.23 5.48 2.46
CA PRO A 246 23.56 5.34 3.88
C PRO A 246 25.03 5.66 4.15
N ASP A 247 25.33 6.42 5.21
CA ASP A 247 26.70 6.66 5.67
C ASP A 247 27.10 5.68 6.80
N LYS A 248 28.32 5.85 7.34
CA LYS A 248 28.88 4.98 8.39
C LYS A 248 28.16 5.08 9.73
N ASP A 249 27.42 6.16 9.96
CA ASP A 249 26.71 6.43 11.21
C ASP A 249 25.24 5.94 11.16
N THR A 250 24.79 5.47 9.99
CA THR A 250 23.45 4.89 9.80
C THR A 250 23.35 3.44 10.28
N ILE A 251 22.10 2.97 10.41
CA ILE A 251 21.76 1.57 10.75
C ILE A 251 22.22 0.53 9.72
N PHE A 252 22.71 0.98 8.56
CA PHE A 252 23.27 0.16 7.48
C PHE A 252 24.80 0.05 7.58
N ASN A 253 25.39 0.21 8.76
CA ASN A 253 26.85 0.17 8.92
C ASN A 253 27.48 -1.15 8.46
N SER A 254 26.74 -2.27 8.52
CA SER A 254 27.16 -3.59 8.05
C SER A 254 27.08 -3.78 6.54
N TYR A 255 26.41 -2.88 5.81
CA TYR A 255 26.19 -3.02 4.38
C TYR A 255 27.46 -2.61 3.63
N THR A 256 27.73 -3.32 2.54
CA THR A 256 28.82 -2.97 1.61
C THR A 256 28.55 -1.63 0.91
N LYS A 257 29.58 -1.00 0.34
CA LYS A 257 29.42 0.29 -0.35
C LYS A 257 28.47 0.16 -1.56
N GLU A 258 28.57 -0.96 -2.26
CA GLU A 258 27.79 -1.28 -3.44
C GLU A 258 26.32 -1.56 -3.06
N GLU A 259 26.08 -2.31 -1.99
CA GLU A 259 24.73 -2.56 -1.47
C GLU A 259 24.02 -1.26 -1.05
N LYS A 260 24.74 -0.36 -0.37
CA LYS A 260 24.28 0.99 -0.03
C LYS A 260 23.90 1.79 -1.28
N HIS A 261 24.72 1.71 -2.32
CA HIS A 261 24.49 2.40 -3.59
C HIS A 261 23.24 1.86 -4.32
N VAL A 262 23.11 0.54 -4.43
CA VAL A 262 21.94 -0.13 -5.01
C VAL A 262 20.67 0.25 -4.28
N TYR A 263 20.67 0.17 -2.95
CA TYR A 263 19.53 0.56 -2.13
C TYR A 263 19.08 2.00 -2.44
N SER A 264 20.04 2.92 -2.44
CA SER A 264 19.80 4.35 -2.65
C SER A 264 19.15 4.62 -4.02
N ILE A 265 19.66 4.01 -5.09
CA ILE A 265 19.10 4.18 -6.44
C ILE A 265 17.69 3.58 -6.49
N CYS A 266 17.52 2.34 -6.05
CA CYS A 266 16.22 1.66 -6.13
C CYS A 266 15.12 2.37 -5.33
N SER A 267 15.42 2.78 -4.08
CA SER A 267 14.49 3.52 -3.22
C SER A 267 14.11 4.88 -3.82
N THR A 268 15.08 5.56 -4.43
CA THR A 268 14.86 6.87 -5.07
C THR A 268 13.98 6.76 -6.29
N GLU A 269 14.23 5.79 -7.18
CA GLU A 269 13.43 5.62 -8.40
C GLU A 269 12.01 5.15 -8.08
N ALA A 270 11.84 4.24 -7.11
CA ALA A 270 10.52 3.83 -6.61
C ALA A 270 9.74 5.02 -6.02
N THR A 271 10.41 5.87 -5.23
CA THR A 271 9.82 7.10 -4.67
C THR A 271 9.38 8.07 -5.77
N LYS A 272 10.23 8.29 -6.78
CA LYS A 272 9.92 9.18 -7.92
C LYS A 272 8.71 8.68 -8.72
N LEU A 273 8.63 7.38 -9.01
CA LEU A 273 7.48 6.81 -9.71
C LEU A 273 6.21 7.00 -8.89
N ASN A 274 6.23 6.63 -7.61
CA ASN A 274 5.07 6.78 -6.73
C ASN A 274 4.60 8.23 -6.68
N ASP A 275 5.51 9.18 -6.46
CA ASP A 275 5.18 10.59 -6.41
C ASP A 275 4.63 11.12 -7.75
N LYS A 276 5.23 10.71 -8.88
CA LYS A 276 4.74 11.06 -10.22
C LYS A 276 3.32 10.58 -10.46
N CYS A 277 3.04 9.31 -10.16
CA CYS A 277 1.71 8.75 -10.32
C CYS A 277 0.69 9.49 -9.47
N MET A 278 1.00 9.70 -8.18
CA MET A 278 0.11 10.40 -7.25
C MET A 278 -0.11 11.84 -7.68
N TYR A 279 0.91 12.52 -8.20
CA TYR A 279 0.75 13.86 -8.70
C TYR A 279 -0.14 13.91 -9.95
N LEU A 280 0.20 13.15 -11.00
CA LEU A 280 -0.49 13.26 -12.29
C LEU A 280 -1.98 12.89 -12.23
N ILE A 281 -2.32 11.83 -11.49
CA ILE A 281 -3.70 11.34 -11.41
C ILE A 281 -4.57 12.34 -10.64
N TRP A 282 -4.06 12.87 -9.53
CA TRP A 282 -4.89 13.56 -8.56
C TRP A 282 -4.84 15.07 -8.67
N HIS A 283 -3.73 15.63 -9.15
CA HIS A 283 -3.67 17.05 -9.54
C HIS A 283 -4.67 17.34 -10.67
N THR A 284 -4.94 16.36 -11.53
CA THR A 284 -5.84 16.57 -12.69
C THR A 284 -7.31 16.65 -12.28
N SER A 285 -7.71 16.12 -11.10
CA SER A 285 -9.10 16.10 -10.61
C SER A 285 -10.10 15.68 -11.71
N PHE A 286 -10.11 14.38 -12.04
CA PHE A 286 -10.91 13.85 -13.17
C PHE A 286 -12.39 14.27 -13.16
N ASN A 287 -12.98 14.45 -11.97
CA ASN A 287 -14.37 14.89 -11.80
C ASN A 287 -14.64 16.31 -12.32
N SER A 288 -13.60 17.13 -12.50
CA SER A 288 -13.70 18.51 -12.99
C SER A 288 -13.39 18.64 -14.49
N ILE A 289 -12.98 17.56 -15.14
CA ILE A 289 -12.60 17.60 -16.56
C ILE A 289 -13.86 17.51 -17.43
N GLU A 290 -13.96 18.38 -18.43
CA GLU A 290 -15.03 18.29 -19.42
C GLU A 290 -14.98 16.95 -20.19
N LYS A 291 -16.14 16.30 -20.35
CA LYS A 291 -16.26 15.00 -21.01
C LYS A 291 -15.60 14.94 -22.40
N LYS A 292 -15.62 16.05 -23.14
CA LYS A 292 -15.04 16.14 -24.50
C LYS A 292 -13.52 15.97 -24.51
N VAL A 293 -12.82 16.45 -23.48
CA VAL A 293 -11.35 16.39 -23.39
C VAL A 293 -10.85 15.29 -22.46
N PHE A 294 -11.74 14.71 -21.65
CA PHE A 294 -11.43 13.66 -20.67
C PHE A 294 -10.54 12.56 -21.26
N LYS A 295 -10.94 11.94 -22.38
CA LYS A 295 -10.21 10.81 -22.96
C LYS A 295 -8.78 11.19 -23.36
N SER A 296 -8.61 12.33 -24.01
CA SER A 296 -7.29 12.82 -24.43
C SER A 296 -6.37 13.07 -23.23
N LYS A 297 -6.90 13.65 -22.15
CA LYS A 297 -6.15 13.92 -20.92
C LYS A 297 -5.79 12.64 -20.20
N TRP A 298 -6.74 11.70 -20.08
CA TRP A 298 -6.51 10.37 -19.52
C TRP A 298 -5.40 9.63 -20.28
N THR A 299 -5.46 9.61 -21.61
CA THR A 299 -4.45 8.94 -22.46
C THR A 299 -3.07 9.56 -22.28
N SER A 300 -2.98 10.90 -22.21
CA SER A 300 -1.70 11.57 -21.91
C SER A 300 -1.13 11.13 -20.56
N ILE A 301 -1.95 11.08 -19.51
CA ILE A 301 -1.50 10.68 -18.17
C ILE A 301 -1.02 9.24 -18.15
N VAL A 302 -1.78 8.31 -18.74
CA VAL A 302 -1.41 6.88 -18.80
C VAL A 302 -0.10 6.71 -19.55
N ARG A 303 0.08 7.39 -20.68
CA ARG A 303 1.34 7.38 -21.44
C ARG A 303 2.50 7.91 -20.59
N ASP A 304 2.35 9.08 -19.97
CA ASP A 304 3.43 9.72 -19.21
C ASP A 304 3.86 8.89 -17.98
N ILE A 305 2.93 8.15 -17.37
CA ILE A 305 3.22 7.20 -16.29
C ILE A 305 3.90 5.94 -16.86
N GLY A 306 3.37 5.37 -17.95
CA GLY A 306 3.90 4.16 -18.59
C GLY A 306 5.34 4.34 -19.09
N GLU A 307 5.65 5.47 -19.74
CA GLU A 307 7.01 5.81 -20.17
C GLU A 307 7.96 5.91 -18.97
N TYR A 308 7.53 6.52 -17.87
CA TYR A 308 8.37 6.64 -16.67
C TYR A 308 8.61 5.28 -16.00
N PHE A 309 7.57 4.45 -15.91
CA PHE A 309 7.69 3.08 -15.40
C PHE A 309 8.65 2.24 -16.24
N ALA A 310 8.56 2.30 -17.57
CA ALA A 310 9.48 1.61 -18.47
C ALA A 310 10.94 2.01 -18.23
N ASN A 311 11.20 3.32 -18.07
CA ASN A 311 12.53 3.84 -17.74
C ASN A 311 13.04 3.32 -16.38
N CYS A 312 12.17 3.21 -15.37
CA CYS A 312 12.56 2.65 -14.08
C CYS A 312 12.90 1.16 -14.17
N ILE A 313 12.12 0.38 -14.94
CA ILE A 313 12.41 -1.05 -15.18
C ILE A 313 13.72 -1.22 -15.93
N GLU A 314 14.01 -0.40 -16.94
CA GLU A 314 15.28 -0.43 -17.66
C GLU A 314 16.46 -0.19 -16.71
N LYS A 315 16.37 0.82 -15.83
CA LYS A 315 17.38 1.07 -14.80
C LYS A 315 17.56 -0.13 -13.87
N PHE A 316 16.48 -0.78 -13.44
CA PHE A 316 16.58 -1.95 -12.56
C PHE A 316 17.23 -3.14 -13.28
N ASN A 317 16.92 -3.34 -14.56
CA ASN A 317 17.61 -4.34 -15.38
C ASN A 317 19.10 -4.04 -15.52
N GLN A 318 19.49 -2.78 -15.71
CA GLN A 318 20.90 -2.38 -15.73
C GLN A 318 21.59 -2.67 -14.39
N LEU A 319 20.95 -2.32 -13.27
CA LEU A 319 21.47 -2.64 -11.93
C LEU A 319 21.60 -4.15 -11.70
N LEU A 320 20.66 -4.97 -12.19
CA LEU A 320 20.73 -6.42 -12.09
C LEU A 320 21.92 -7.02 -12.86
N ILE A 321 22.33 -6.38 -13.96
CA ILE A 321 23.51 -6.78 -14.74
C ILE A 321 24.80 -6.35 -14.03
N GLU A 322 24.85 -5.11 -13.55
CA GLU A 322 26.03 -4.53 -12.90
C GLU A 322 26.30 -5.13 -11.51
N TYR A 323 25.24 -5.42 -10.76
CA TYR A 323 25.29 -5.84 -9.36
C TYR A 323 24.59 -7.18 -9.13
N THR A 324 25.01 -8.20 -9.88
CA THR A 324 24.40 -9.55 -9.83
C THR A 324 24.30 -10.15 -8.43
N GLN A 325 25.23 -9.82 -7.53
CA GLN A 325 25.23 -10.28 -6.14
C GLN A 325 24.07 -9.72 -5.29
N TYR A 326 23.49 -8.57 -5.66
CA TYR A 326 22.34 -7.95 -4.98
C TYR A 326 21.02 -8.18 -5.72
N LYS A 327 20.94 -9.26 -6.51
CA LYS A 327 19.74 -9.60 -7.30
C LYS A 327 18.49 -9.69 -6.42
N SER A 328 18.57 -10.30 -5.23
CA SER A 328 17.40 -10.42 -4.36
C SER A 328 16.88 -9.07 -3.88
N GLU A 329 17.76 -8.12 -3.59
CA GLU A 329 17.45 -6.80 -3.07
C GLU A 329 16.83 -5.94 -4.18
N ILE A 330 17.47 -5.92 -5.36
CA ILE A 330 16.95 -5.19 -6.53
C ILE A 330 15.58 -5.73 -6.94
N SER A 331 15.41 -7.06 -7.03
CA SER A 331 14.14 -7.66 -7.40
C SER A 331 13.03 -7.39 -6.38
N MET A 332 13.35 -7.14 -5.10
CA MET A 332 12.36 -6.74 -4.10
C MET A 332 11.81 -5.33 -4.39
N PHE A 333 12.67 -4.37 -4.72
CA PHE A 333 12.22 -3.05 -5.16
C PHE A 333 11.43 -3.13 -6.46
N GLU A 334 11.89 -3.94 -7.42
CA GLU A 334 11.21 -4.15 -8.69
C GLU A 334 9.79 -4.68 -8.48
N TYR A 335 9.64 -5.69 -7.63
CA TYR A 335 8.37 -6.31 -7.27
C TYR A 335 7.37 -5.27 -6.74
N HIS A 336 7.75 -4.48 -5.73
CA HIS A 336 6.86 -3.47 -5.16
C HIS A 336 6.52 -2.35 -6.15
N MET A 337 7.48 -1.97 -6.97
CA MET A 337 7.29 -0.96 -8.02
C MET A 337 6.31 -1.44 -9.10
N ARG A 338 6.47 -2.67 -9.59
CA ARG A 338 5.54 -3.31 -10.54
C ARG A 338 4.14 -3.39 -9.98
N ASN A 339 4.00 -3.85 -8.73
CA ASN A 339 2.69 -3.98 -8.09
C ASN A 339 2.00 -2.62 -7.98
N SER A 340 2.73 -1.60 -7.52
CA SER A 340 2.20 -0.24 -7.40
C SER A 340 1.79 0.33 -8.76
N TYR A 341 2.61 0.16 -9.80
CA TYR A 341 2.28 0.64 -11.15
C TYR A 341 1.02 -0.03 -11.69
N HIS A 342 0.92 -1.35 -11.61
CA HIS A 342 -0.23 -2.07 -12.15
C HIS A 342 -1.50 -1.78 -11.35
N GLU A 343 -1.45 -1.70 -10.01
CA GLU A 343 -2.56 -1.23 -9.18
C GLU A 343 -3.09 0.13 -9.67
N ILE A 344 -2.18 1.08 -9.89
CA ILE A 344 -2.53 2.43 -10.35
C ILE A 344 -3.14 2.40 -11.76
N MET A 345 -2.64 1.54 -12.66
CA MET A 345 -3.24 1.38 -13.99
C MET A 345 -4.65 0.78 -13.91
N LEU A 346 -4.88 -0.22 -13.06
CA LEU A 346 -6.22 -0.78 -12.83
C LEU A 346 -7.19 0.31 -12.36
N GLU A 347 -6.75 1.17 -11.43
CA GLU A 347 -7.53 2.34 -10.99
C GLU A 347 -7.84 3.30 -12.15
N MET A 348 -6.87 3.59 -13.00
CA MET A 348 -7.04 4.45 -14.17
C MET A 348 -8.05 3.88 -15.18
N TYR A 349 -8.03 2.57 -15.43
CA TYR A 349 -9.05 1.91 -16.27
C TYR A 349 -10.43 1.90 -15.60
N GLY A 350 -10.49 1.77 -14.27
CA GLY A 350 -11.72 1.93 -13.50
C GLY A 350 -12.34 3.32 -13.68
N ILE A 351 -11.53 4.38 -13.61
CA ILE A 351 -11.95 5.77 -13.86
C ILE A 351 -12.48 5.91 -15.30
N LEU A 352 -11.72 5.40 -16.29
CA LEU A 352 -12.13 5.44 -17.69
C LEU A 352 -13.48 4.75 -17.93
N ASN A 353 -13.64 3.54 -17.41
CA ASN A 353 -14.84 2.72 -17.54
C ASN A 353 -16.07 3.43 -16.96
N ARG A 354 -15.94 4.12 -15.81
CA ARG A 354 -17.04 4.92 -15.23
C ARG A 354 -17.42 6.11 -16.11
N GLU A 355 -16.44 6.89 -16.54
CA GLU A 355 -16.67 8.13 -17.31
C GLU A 355 -17.21 7.86 -18.72
N GLN A 356 -16.79 6.77 -19.35
CA GLN A 356 -17.24 6.37 -20.69
C GLN A 356 -18.38 5.36 -20.69
N LYS A 357 -18.81 4.87 -19.51
CA LYS A 357 -19.82 3.81 -19.35
C LYS A 357 -19.45 2.50 -20.07
N GLY A 358 -18.17 2.19 -20.14
CA GLY A 358 -17.65 1.04 -20.86
C GLY A 358 -16.20 1.22 -21.25
N LEU A 359 -15.58 0.13 -21.70
CA LEU A 359 -14.26 0.09 -22.30
C LEU A 359 -14.39 -0.44 -23.73
N THR A 360 -13.58 0.06 -24.64
CA THR A 360 -13.38 -0.52 -25.97
C THR A 360 -12.66 -1.87 -25.86
N PRO A 361 -12.71 -2.73 -26.90
CA PRO A 361 -12.00 -4.01 -26.87
C PRO A 361 -10.49 -3.89 -26.60
N GLN A 362 -9.84 -2.86 -27.16
CA GLN A 362 -8.42 -2.60 -26.93
C GLN A 362 -8.15 -2.21 -25.46
N GLU A 363 -8.99 -1.36 -24.87
CA GLU A 363 -8.87 -0.96 -23.47
C GLU A 363 -9.16 -2.11 -22.52
N THR A 364 -10.16 -2.95 -22.83
CA THR A 364 -10.43 -4.19 -22.08
C THR A 364 -9.22 -5.10 -22.11
N PHE A 365 -8.60 -5.30 -23.28
CA PHE A 365 -7.37 -6.09 -23.40
C PHE A 365 -6.22 -5.52 -22.54
N GLN A 366 -5.97 -4.21 -22.61
CA GLN A 366 -4.93 -3.57 -21.80
C GLN A 366 -5.21 -3.67 -20.29
N TYR A 367 -6.49 -3.53 -19.91
CA TYR A 367 -6.93 -3.68 -18.53
C TYR A 367 -6.68 -5.10 -18.00
N LEU A 368 -7.03 -6.12 -18.78
CA LEU A 368 -6.74 -7.52 -18.47
C LEU A 368 -5.24 -7.80 -18.41
N ASN A 369 -4.45 -7.18 -19.29
CA ASN A 369 -2.99 -7.31 -19.27
C ASN A 369 -2.41 -6.79 -17.95
N HIS A 370 -2.90 -5.67 -17.41
CA HIS A 370 -2.46 -5.20 -16.10
C HIS A 370 -2.86 -6.12 -14.96
N CYS A 371 -4.05 -6.75 -15.01
CA CYS A 371 -4.42 -7.80 -14.05
C CYS A 371 -3.45 -8.99 -14.11
N GLN A 372 -3.10 -9.43 -15.33
CA GLN A 372 -2.19 -10.55 -15.55
C GLN A 372 -0.77 -10.23 -15.08
N GLU A 373 -0.24 -9.06 -15.43
CA GLU A 373 1.10 -8.65 -15.00
C GLU A 373 1.21 -8.50 -13.48
N LEU A 374 0.16 -7.99 -12.83
CA LEU A 374 0.09 -7.92 -11.37
C LEU A 374 0.05 -9.33 -10.75
N LEU A 375 -0.74 -10.25 -11.32
CA LEU A 375 -0.80 -11.64 -10.87
C LEU A 375 0.55 -12.36 -11.04
N ASN A 376 1.19 -12.19 -12.21
CA ASN A 376 2.51 -12.75 -12.51
C ASN A 376 3.57 -12.22 -11.54
N SER A 377 3.53 -10.93 -11.21
CA SER A 377 4.43 -10.32 -10.23
C SER A 377 4.30 -11.01 -8.86
N ILE A 378 3.08 -11.26 -8.40
CA ILE A 378 2.80 -11.97 -7.13
C ILE A 378 3.30 -13.42 -7.18
N LEU A 379 2.97 -14.16 -8.23
CA LEU A 379 3.33 -15.57 -8.37
C LEU A 379 4.83 -15.81 -8.47
N ASN A 380 5.56 -14.89 -9.12
CA ASN A 380 6.99 -15.02 -9.35
C ASN A 380 7.83 -14.48 -8.18
N TYR A 381 7.22 -13.87 -7.17
CA TYR A 381 7.95 -13.35 -6.03
C TYR A 381 8.23 -14.46 -5.01
N PRO A 382 9.50 -14.78 -4.73
CA PRO A 382 9.86 -15.98 -3.96
C PRO A 382 9.62 -15.84 -2.45
N LYS A 383 9.27 -14.65 -1.96
CA LYS A 383 9.10 -14.36 -0.53
C LYS A 383 7.64 -14.08 -0.23
N PHE A 384 7.22 -14.43 0.99
CA PHE A 384 5.93 -14.00 1.49
C PHE A 384 5.88 -12.46 1.58
N ASP A 385 4.92 -11.86 0.89
CA ASP A 385 4.60 -10.44 1.01
C ASP A 385 3.26 -10.29 1.76
N PRO A 386 3.23 -9.65 2.95
CA PRO A 386 1.99 -9.32 3.64
C PRO A 386 0.98 -8.55 2.76
N PHE A 387 1.44 -7.81 1.75
CA PHE A 387 0.58 -7.05 0.83
C PHE A 387 0.03 -7.88 -0.33
N SER A 388 0.55 -9.09 -0.59
CA SER A 388 0.11 -9.93 -1.70
C SER A 388 -1.40 -10.22 -1.67
N SER A 389 -1.97 -10.51 -0.49
CA SER A 389 -3.40 -10.78 -0.33
C SER A 389 -4.29 -9.63 -0.79
N PHE A 390 -3.85 -8.38 -0.58
CA PHE A 390 -4.57 -7.23 -1.09
C PHE A 390 -4.58 -7.25 -2.63
N PHE A 391 -3.43 -7.45 -3.27
CA PHE A 391 -3.36 -7.46 -4.72
C PHE A 391 -4.14 -8.63 -5.34
N THR A 392 -4.13 -9.83 -4.74
CA THR A 392 -4.88 -10.99 -5.26
C THR A 392 -6.39 -10.74 -5.23
N TYR A 393 -6.94 -10.18 -4.15
CA TYR A 393 -8.36 -9.79 -4.11
C TYR A 393 -8.69 -8.68 -5.10
N LEU A 394 -7.80 -7.67 -5.23
CA LEU A 394 -7.98 -6.59 -6.19
C LEU A 394 -8.05 -7.13 -7.62
N ILE A 395 -7.13 -8.00 -8.02
CA ILE A 395 -7.14 -8.66 -9.32
C ILE A 395 -8.44 -9.43 -9.51
N GLY A 396 -8.82 -10.25 -8.52
CA GLY A 396 -10.03 -11.07 -8.58
C GLY A 396 -11.30 -10.24 -8.78
N TYR A 397 -11.43 -9.11 -8.09
CA TYR A 397 -12.57 -8.21 -8.25
C TYR A 397 -12.59 -7.53 -9.62
N ASN A 398 -11.45 -7.09 -10.12
CA ASN A 398 -11.37 -6.48 -11.44
C ASN A 398 -11.69 -7.51 -12.55
N TYR A 399 -11.23 -8.75 -12.41
CA TYR A 399 -11.63 -9.85 -13.30
C TYR A 399 -13.13 -10.11 -13.30
N LEU A 400 -13.74 -10.20 -12.11
CA LEU A 400 -15.19 -10.39 -11.98
C LEU A 400 -15.97 -9.20 -12.57
N ASN A 401 -15.49 -7.98 -12.38
CA ASN A 401 -16.12 -6.76 -12.89
C ASN A 401 -16.10 -6.70 -14.42
N ILE A 402 -14.98 -7.08 -15.06
CA ILE A 402 -14.80 -6.97 -16.50
C ILE A 402 -15.32 -8.19 -17.28
N TYR A 403 -15.46 -9.35 -16.63
CA TYR A 403 -15.87 -10.63 -17.24
C TYR A 403 -17.07 -10.52 -18.20
N PRO A 404 -18.17 -9.81 -17.90
CA PRO A 404 -19.32 -9.71 -18.81
C PRO A 404 -19.02 -9.01 -20.14
N LYS A 405 -17.91 -8.28 -20.24
CA LYS A 405 -17.49 -7.50 -21.42
C LYS A 405 -16.41 -8.19 -22.24
N CYS A 406 -15.95 -9.35 -21.81
CA CYS A 406 -14.87 -10.09 -22.43
C CYS A 406 -15.39 -11.02 -23.54
N ASP A 407 -14.53 -11.33 -24.51
CA ASP A 407 -14.77 -12.44 -25.44
C ASP A 407 -14.56 -13.81 -24.75
N GLU A 408 -14.92 -14.89 -25.43
CA GLU A 408 -14.87 -16.25 -24.85
C GLU A 408 -13.45 -16.71 -24.48
N ILE A 409 -12.43 -16.28 -25.23
CA ILE A 409 -11.03 -16.60 -24.94
C ILE A 409 -10.61 -15.90 -23.65
N GLN A 410 -10.91 -14.61 -23.55
CA GLN A 410 -10.65 -13.79 -22.38
C GLN A 410 -11.40 -14.29 -21.15
N LYS A 411 -12.68 -14.67 -21.30
CA LYS A 411 -13.48 -15.27 -20.22
C LYS A 411 -12.84 -16.55 -19.69
N GLN A 412 -12.37 -17.44 -20.56
CA GLN A 412 -11.75 -18.68 -20.12
C GLN A 412 -10.42 -18.44 -19.38
N ALA A 413 -9.63 -17.47 -19.84
CA ALA A 413 -8.42 -17.04 -19.14
C ALA A 413 -8.76 -16.47 -17.75
N ILE A 414 -9.79 -15.61 -17.66
CA ILE A 414 -10.27 -15.07 -16.39
C ILE A 414 -10.71 -16.18 -15.43
N LEU A 415 -11.50 -17.16 -15.88
CA LEU A 415 -11.94 -18.27 -15.03
C LEU A 415 -10.76 -19.07 -14.48
N THR A 416 -9.76 -19.33 -15.32
CA THR A 416 -8.53 -20.02 -14.90
C THR A 416 -7.80 -19.23 -13.82
N ASN A 417 -7.61 -17.94 -14.03
CA ASN A 417 -6.92 -17.06 -13.08
C ASN A 417 -7.72 -16.84 -11.79
N LEU A 418 -9.05 -16.75 -11.85
CA LEU A 418 -9.90 -16.62 -10.66
C LEU A 418 -9.81 -17.85 -9.76
N ASN A 419 -9.80 -19.05 -10.34
CA ASN A 419 -9.59 -20.28 -9.57
C ASN A 419 -8.21 -20.29 -8.90
N LEU A 420 -7.16 -19.89 -9.63
CA LEU A 420 -5.82 -19.74 -9.06
C LEU A 420 -5.80 -18.74 -7.90
N ILE A 421 -6.40 -17.56 -8.06
CA ILE A 421 -6.49 -16.52 -7.03
C ILE A 421 -7.26 -17.02 -5.80
N ILE A 422 -8.35 -17.77 -5.97
CA ILE A 422 -9.10 -18.35 -4.85
C ILE A 422 -8.23 -19.35 -4.10
N ASN A 423 -7.50 -20.22 -4.80
CA ASN A 423 -6.61 -21.20 -4.17
C ASN A 423 -5.49 -20.50 -3.38
N LEU A 424 -4.81 -19.51 -3.97
CA LEU A 424 -3.76 -18.74 -3.30
C LEU A 424 -4.27 -18.06 -2.01
N ASN A 425 -5.47 -17.48 -2.06
CA ASN A 425 -6.09 -16.84 -0.90
C ASN A 425 -6.59 -17.84 0.14
N SER A 426 -6.96 -19.05 -0.28
CA SER A 426 -7.33 -20.14 0.62
C SER A 426 -6.13 -20.68 1.38
N GLU A 427 -4.98 -20.82 0.72
CA GLU A 427 -3.72 -21.29 1.34
C GLU A 427 -3.15 -20.28 2.35
N ASN A 428 -3.39 -18.98 2.12
CA ASN A 428 -2.91 -17.88 2.96
C ASN A 428 -4.06 -17.20 3.73
N PHE A 429 -5.11 -17.94 4.05
CA PHE A 429 -6.34 -17.37 4.57
C PHE A 429 -6.19 -16.80 5.99
N THR A 430 -6.70 -15.58 6.18
CA THR A 430 -6.82 -14.92 7.48
C THR A 430 -8.27 -14.48 7.70
N LEU A 431 -8.74 -14.51 8.95
CA LEU A 431 -10.11 -14.13 9.29
C LEU A 431 -10.45 -12.69 8.89
N SER A 432 -9.47 -11.78 8.90
CA SER A 432 -9.64 -10.41 8.43
C SER A 432 -10.02 -10.31 6.95
N ASN A 433 -9.70 -11.34 6.16
CA ASN A 433 -10.01 -11.42 4.74
C ASN A 433 -11.29 -12.21 4.43
N SER A 434 -12.03 -12.66 5.45
CA SER A 434 -13.25 -13.47 5.30
C SER A 434 -14.27 -12.87 4.33
N THR A 435 -14.62 -11.59 4.48
CA THR A 435 -15.57 -10.91 3.60
C THR A 435 -15.04 -10.85 2.17
N ASN A 436 -13.76 -10.51 2.00
CA ASN A 436 -13.17 -10.38 0.68
C ASN A 436 -13.16 -11.72 -0.07
N TYR A 437 -12.82 -12.79 0.65
CA TYR A 437 -12.84 -14.16 0.16
C TYR A 437 -14.23 -14.62 -0.25
N LEU A 438 -15.24 -14.40 0.59
CA LEU A 438 -16.62 -14.81 0.30
C LEU A 438 -17.18 -14.09 -0.93
N ILE A 439 -16.91 -12.79 -1.10
CA ILE A 439 -17.32 -12.02 -2.28
C ILE A 439 -16.64 -12.57 -3.53
N LEU A 440 -15.33 -12.84 -3.47
CA LEU A 440 -14.60 -13.41 -4.60
C LEU A 440 -15.19 -14.76 -5.02
N LYS A 441 -15.40 -15.66 -4.06
CA LYS A 441 -15.95 -17.00 -4.30
C LYS A 441 -17.40 -16.96 -4.79
N THR A 442 -18.22 -16.07 -4.23
CA THR A 442 -19.62 -15.90 -4.64
C THR A 442 -19.71 -15.25 -6.01
N GLY A 443 -18.84 -14.29 -6.32
CA GLY A 443 -18.73 -13.67 -7.63
C GLY A 443 -18.39 -14.67 -8.72
N LEU A 444 -17.45 -15.60 -8.45
CA LEU A 444 -17.15 -16.69 -9.39
C LEU A 444 -18.39 -17.57 -9.66
N LYS A 445 -19.17 -17.91 -8.62
CA LYS A 445 -20.41 -18.69 -8.81
C LYS A 445 -21.42 -17.94 -9.69
N LEU A 446 -21.57 -16.63 -9.48
CA LEU A 446 -22.53 -15.80 -10.21
C LEU A 446 -22.22 -15.64 -11.70
N ILE A 447 -20.96 -15.75 -12.11
CA ILE A 447 -20.58 -15.69 -13.53
C ILE A 447 -20.62 -17.07 -14.22
N LEU A 448 -20.73 -18.15 -13.45
CA LEU A 448 -20.87 -19.53 -13.95
C LEU A 448 -22.33 -19.98 -14.05
N SER A 449 -23.23 -19.35 -13.30
CA SER A 449 -24.68 -19.52 -13.40
C SER A 449 -25.26 -18.74 -14.56
#